data_AF-A0A256C3Q9-F1
#
_entry.id   AF-A0A256C3Q9-F1
#
_cell.length_a   1.000
_cell.length_b   1.000
_cell.length_c   1.000
_cell.angle_alpha   90.00
_cell.angle_beta   90.00
_cell.angle_gamma   90.00
#
_symmetry.space_group_name_H-M   'P 1'
#
loop_
_entity.id
_entity.type
_entity.pdbx_description
1 polymer ?
#
loop_
_entity_poly.entity_id
_entity_poly.type
_entity_poly.pdbx_seq_one_letter_code
_entity_poly.pdbx_strand_id
1 'polypeptide(L)'
;MINPETQQPLVDFPTHFLFKITGKNEPNFESDIIALLKKVDPTIDDSKITRKLSSSDKYLSLSVNVWVTKQEEIDEVYTLLKAEPRVVWAL
;
A
#
# COMPACT_ATOMS: atom_id res chain seq x y z
N MET A 1 -35.74 13.84 -3.52
CA MET A 1 -35.25 13.01 -2.40
C MET A 1 -34.07 12.22 -2.91
N ILE A 2 -32.90 12.42 -2.32
CA ILE A 2 -31.68 11.65 -2.61
C ILE A 2 -31.90 10.26 -2.01
N ASN A 3 -31.69 9.19 -2.77
CA ASN A 3 -31.90 7.83 -2.27
C ASN A 3 -30.91 7.54 -1.11
N PRO A 4 -31.36 7.21 0.11
CA PRO A 4 -30.48 6.98 1.26
C PRO A 4 -29.92 5.54 1.35
N GLU A 5 -30.13 4.69 0.35
CA GLU A 5 -29.96 3.22 0.43
C GLU A 5 -28.83 2.60 -0.41
N THR A 6 -27.94 3.40 -0.99
CA THR A 6 -26.74 2.85 -1.65
C THR A 6 -25.51 3.09 -0.79
N GLN A 7 -25.40 2.30 0.29
CA GLN A 7 -24.11 1.83 0.80
C GLN A 7 -23.44 0.93 -0.26
N GLN A 8 -23.23 1.42 -1.48
CA GLN A 8 -22.42 0.68 -2.44
C GLN A 8 -20.98 0.80 -1.94
N PRO A 9 -20.28 -0.31 -1.62
CA PRO A 9 -18.83 -0.24 -1.60
C PRO A 9 -18.44 0.21 -3.02
N LEU A 10 -17.79 1.37 -3.14
CA LEU A 10 -17.48 2.02 -4.43
C LEU A 10 -16.38 1.26 -5.23
N VAL A 11 -16.11 0.01 -4.85
CA VAL A 11 -15.01 -0.85 -5.32
C VAL A 11 -15.55 -2.28 -5.39
N ASP A 12 -15.50 -2.88 -6.58
CA ASP A 12 -15.75 -4.31 -6.77
C ASP A 12 -14.51 -5.09 -6.31
N PHE A 13 -14.70 -5.95 -5.31
CA PHE A 13 -13.67 -6.86 -4.83
C PHE A 13 -13.90 -8.28 -5.40
N PRO A 14 -12.83 -9.09 -5.62
CA PRO A 14 -11.43 -8.76 -5.37
C PRO A 14 -10.80 -7.92 -6.49
N THR A 15 -9.89 -7.02 -6.12
CA THR A 15 -9.20 -6.14 -7.07
C THR A 15 -7.73 -5.98 -6.70
N HIS A 16 -6.92 -5.58 -7.68
CA HIS A 16 -5.55 -5.16 -7.41
C HIS A 16 -5.55 -3.69 -7.05
N PHE A 17 -5.14 -3.37 -5.82
CA PHE A 17 -4.97 -2.01 -5.38
C PHE A 17 -3.48 -1.65 -5.38
N LEU A 18 -3.14 -0.55 -6.06
CA LEU A 18 -1.77 -0.06 -6.14
C LEU A 18 -1.51 0.90 -4.98
N PHE A 19 -0.74 0.46 -4.01
CA PHE A 19 -0.28 1.30 -2.90
C PHE A 19 1.02 1.98 -3.30
N LYS A 20 1.05 3.31 -3.21
CA LYS A 20 2.24 4.13 -3.41
C LYS A 20 2.76 4.61 -2.07
N ILE A 21 3.82 3.98 -1.59
CA ILE A 21 4.48 4.31 -0.34
C ILE A 21 5.73 5.10 -0.67
N THR A 22 5.91 6.28 -0.10
CA THR A 22 7.15 7.03 -0.16
C THR A 22 7.71 7.16 1.25
N GLY A 23 8.93 6.66 1.43
CA GLY A 23 9.63 6.72 2.71
C GLY A 23 11.06 7.19 2.55
N LYS A 24 11.80 7.20 3.67
CA LYS A 24 13.24 7.44 3.65
C LYS A 24 13.96 6.31 2.90
N ASN A 25 14.98 6.67 2.12
CA ASN A 25 15.79 5.70 1.39
C ASN A 25 16.72 4.95 2.36
N GLU A 26 16.21 3.91 3.01
CA GLU A 26 16.96 3.04 3.91
C GLU A 26 16.93 1.59 3.40
N PRO A 27 18.05 0.84 3.52
CA PRO A 27 18.19 -0.51 2.93
C PRO A 27 17.19 -1.54 3.50
N ASN A 28 16.57 -1.26 4.64
CA ASN A 28 15.56 -2.16 5.25
C ASN A 28 14.13 -1.67 5.03
N PHE A 29 13.92 -0.44 4.54
CA PHE A 29 12.59 0.13 4.41
C PHE A 29 11.71 -0.70 3.46
N GLU A 30 12.25 -1.06 2.30
CA GLU A 30 11.55 -1.90 1.32
C GLU A 30 11.18 -3.26 1.90
N SER A 31 12.16 -3.98 2.47
CA SER A 31 11.90 -5.31 3.05
C SER A 31 10.86 -5.26 4.17
N ASP A 32 10.88 -4.23 5.02
CA ASP A 32 9.91 -4.04 6.10
C ASP A 32 8.51 -3.78 5.55
N ILE A 33 8.37 -2.89 4.55
CA ILE A 33 7.07 -2.63 3.90
C ILE A 33 6.54 -3.90 3.23
N ILE A 34 7.38 -4.64 2.50
CA ILE A 34 6.97 -5.89 1.86
C ILE A 34 6.51 -6.90 2.91
N ALA A 35 7.25 -7.05 4.02
CA ALA A 35 6.87 -7.95 5.10
C ALA A 35 5.53 -7.56 5.75
N LEU A 36 5.24 -6.26 5.89
CA LEU A 36 3.95 -5.77 6.36
C LEU A 36 2.83 -6.11 5.37
N LEU A 37 3.02 -5.81 4.10
CA LEU A 37 2.00 -6.06 3.07
C LEU A 37 1.76 -7.56 2.86
N LYS A 38 2.80 -8.40 3.02
CA LYS A 38 2.70 -9.87 2.95
C LYS A 38 1.81 -10.47 4.04
N LYS A 39 1.55 -9.76 5.15
CA LYS A 39 0.59 -10.20 6.17
C LYS A 39 -0.85 -10.15 5.66
N VAL A 40 -1.12 -9.24 4.74
CA VAL A 40 -2.43 -9.03 4.13
C VAL A 40 -2.55 -9.85 2.84
N ASP A 41 -1.58 -9.70 1.94
CA ASP A 41 -1.50 -10.44 0.68
C ASP A 41 -0.17 -11.22 0.59
N PRO A 42 -0.18 -12.53 0.87
CA PRO A 42 1.02 -13.36 0.78
C PRO A 42 1.50 -13.56 -0.67
N THR A 43 0.72 -13.14 -1.67
CA THR A 43 1.08 -13.24 -3.10
C THR A 43 1.91 -12.05 -3.59
N ILE A 44 2.30 -11.14 -2.69
CA ILE A 44 3.20 -10.04 -3.02
C ILE A 44 4.61 -10.59 -3.23
N ASP A 45 5.14 -10.31 -4.40
CA ASP A 45 6.51 -10.65 -4.81
C ASP A 45 7.21 -9.42 -5.34
N ASP A 46 8.55 -9.45 -5.39
CA ASP A 46 9.40 -8.39 -5.97
C ASP A 46 8.94 -7.93 -7.36
N SER A 47 8.33 -8.83 -8.14
CA SER A 47 7.80 -8.50 -9.48
C SER A 47 6.60 -7.54 -9.44
N LYS A 48 5.85 -7.49 -8.33
CA LYS A 48 4.72 -6.58 -8.11
C LYS A 48 5.13 -5.26 -7.47
N ILE A 49 6.42 -5.12 -7.14
CA ILE A 49 6.99 -3.99 -6.42
C ILE A 49 7.84 -3.18 -7.37
N THR A 50 7.51 -1.90 -7.52
CA THR A 50 8.29 -0.95 -8.30
C THR A 50 8.92 0.06 -7.37
N ARG A 51 10.25 0.08 -7.34
CA ARG A 51 11.04 1.04 -6.56
C ARG A 51 11.56 2.16 -7.44
N LYS A 52 11.38 3.38 -6.97
CA LYS A 52 11.82 4.60 -7.64
C LYS A 52 12.54 5.49 -6.64
N LEU A 53 13.82 5.75 -6.92
CA LEU A 53 14.60 6.73 -6.16
C LEU A 53 14.18 8.14 -6.55
N SER A 54 14.11 9.01 -5.55
CA SER A 54 13.95 10.44 -5.80
C SER A 54 15.24 11.04 -6.38
N SER A 55 15.14 12.14 -7.12
CA SER A 55 16.29 12.82 -7.76
C SER A 55 17.37 13.27 -6.78
N SER A 56 17.10 13.28 -5.48
CA SER A 56 18.06 13.63 -4.43
C SER A 56 18.50 12.43 -3.59
N ASP A 57 18.15 11.20 -3.97
CA ASP A 57 18.43 9.92 -3.26
C ASP A 57 18.00 9.87 -1.78
N LYS A 58 17.26 10.88 -1.31
CA LYS A 58 16.81 11.01 0.08
C LYS A 58 15.56 10.19 0.39
N TYR A 59 14.72 9.97 -0.63
CA TYR A 59 13.44 9.28 -0.50
C TYR A 59 13.32 8.17 -1.52
N LEU A 60 12.71 7.07 -1.09
CA LEU A 60 12.40 5.91 -1.91
C LEU A 60 10.87 5.83 -2.05
N SER A 61 10.39 5.85 -3.29
CA SER A 61 8.99 5.60 -3.62
C SER A 61 8.83 4.15 -4.06
N LEU A 62 8.07 3.38 -3.30
CA LEU A 62 7.66 2.02 -3.57
C LEU A 62 6.21 2.03 -4.09
N SER A 63 5.97 1.34 -5.19
CA SER A 63 4.62 1.09 -5.70
C SER A 63 4.37 -0.41 -5.65
N VAL A 64 3.39 -0.85 -4.86
CA VAL A 64 3.12 -2.26 -4.62
C VAL A 64 1.69 -2.58 -5.02
N ASN A 65 1.52 -3.55 -5.91
CA ASN A 65 0.20 -4.09 -6.25
C ASN A 65 -0.19 -5.16 -5.22
N VAL A 66 -1.21 -4.87 -4.44
CA VAL A 66 -1.73 -5.76 -3.39
C VAL A 66 -3.08 -6.27 -3.85
N TRP A 67 -3.28 -7.59 -3.78
CA TRP A 67 -4.57 -8.21 -4.03
C TRP A 67 -5.45 -8.04 -2.79
N VAL A 68 -6.50 -7.23 -2.93
CA VAL A 68 -7.46 -6.96 -1.85
C VAL A 68 -8.81 -7.54 -2.22
N THR A 69 -9.38 -8.27 -1.28
CA THR A 69 -10.67 -8.96 -1.36
C THR A 69 -11.75 -8.22 -0.59
N LYS A 70 -11.37 -7.27 0.27
CA LYS A 70 -12.29 -6.45 1.07
C LYS A 70 -11.67 -5.11 1.43
N GLN A 71 -12.53 -4.15 1.75
CA GLN A 71 -12.12 -2.80 2.14
C GLN A 71 -11.30 -2.78 3.44
N GLU A 72 -11.55 -3.71 4.38
CA GLU A 72 -10.81 -3.83 5.63
C GLU A 72 -9.31 -4.07 5.40
N GLU A 73 -8.94 -4.83 4.36
CA GLU A 73 -7.53 -5.10 4.03
C GLU A 73 -6.81 -3.84 3.57
N ILE A 74 -7.51 -2.97 2.85
CA ILE A 74 -6.97 -1.65 2.45
C ILE A 74 -6.71 -0.79 3.69
N ASP A 75 -7.67 -0.73 4.61
CA ASP A 75 -7.55 0.06 5.84
C ASP A 75 -6.44 -0.46 6.75
N GLU A 76 -6.29 -1.78 6.84
CA GLU A 76 -5.21 -2.44 7.58
C GLU A 76 -3.85 -2.10 6.97
N VAL A 77 -3.71 -2.15 5.64
CA VAL A 77 -2.49 -1.71 4.95
C VAL A 77 -2.16 -0.26 5.29
N TYR A 78 -3.10 0.68 5.13
CA TYR A 78 -2.84 2.09 5.47
C TYR A 78 -2.50 2.29 6.95
N THR A 79 -3.11 1.53 7.85
CA THR A 79 -2.82 1.56 9.29
C THR A 79 -1.41 1.10 9.58
N LEU A 80 -0.98 -0.02 8.98
CA LEU A 80 0.40 -0.53 9.10
C LEU A 80 1.42 0.46 8.54
N LEU A 81 1.11 1.07 7.38
CA LEU A 81 1.97 2.08 6.77
C LEU A 81 2.06 3.36 7.62
N LYS A 82 0.95 3.80 8.22
CA LYS A 82 0.94 4.94 9.14
C LYS A 82 1.71 4.66 10.44
N ALA A 83 1.71 3.42 10.90
CA ALA A 83 2.45 3.02 12.09
C ALA A 83 3.96 3.01 11.86
N GLU A 84 4.41 2.99 10.60
CA GLU A 84 5.83 3.02 10.25
C GLU A 84 6.35 4.48 10.17
N PRO A 85 7.15 4.96 11.14
CA PRO A 85 7.64 6.34 11.18
C PRO A 85 8.54 6.72 10.00
N ARG A 86 9.07 5.74 9.25
CA ARG A 86 9.87 5.95 8.04
C ARG A 86 9.01 6.30 6.82
N VAL A 87 7.72 5.98 6.84
CA VAL A 87 6.77 6.36 5.78
C VAL A 87 6.49 7.86 5.89
N VAL A 88 6.81 8.58 4.82
CA VAL A 88 6.56 10.02 4.71
C VAL A 88 5.21 10.27 4.06
N TRP A 89 4.84 9.42 3.10
CA TRP A 89 3.59 9.53 2.35
C TRP A 89 3.11 8.15 1.90
N ALA A 90 1.81 7.90 1.98
CA ALA A 90 1.17 6.73 1.39
C ALA A 90 -0.09 7.19 0.62
N LEU A 91 -0.26 6.71 -0.61
CA LEU A 91 -1.46 6.91 -1.43
C LEU A 91 -1.98 5.58 -1.95
#